data_AF-A0A8S4PY43-F1
#
_entry.id   AF-A0A8S4PY43-F1
#
_cell.length_a   1.000
_cell.length_b   1.000
_cell.length_c   1.000
_cell.angle_alpha   90.00
_cell.angle_beta   90.00
_cell.angle_gamma   90.00
#
_symmetry.space_group_name_H-M   'P 1'
#
loop_
_entity.id
_entity.type
_entity.pdbx_description
1 polymer ?
#
loop_
_entity_poly.entity_id
_entity_poly.type
_entity_poly.pdbx_seq_one_letter_code
_entity_poly.pdbx_strand_id
1 'polypeptide(L)'
;APEGSPQSVYGYNISSTSLKIEWGETLSPNGIITNYAVKYWETSGGVLNSVEILTNSTMKTWTISRLKIFTKYTFVVRSFNIFGVGPWSAEYTGSTGEG
;
A
#
# COMPACT_ATOMS: atom_id res chain seq x y z
N ALA A 1 18.13 8.33 0.06
CA ALA A 1 16.82 7.67 0.20
C ALA A 1 16.76 6.45 -0.72
N PRO A 2 15.77 5.53 -0.59
CA PRO A 2 15.54 4.48 -1.59
C PRO A 2 15.27 5.11 -2.97
N GLU A 3 15.85 4.55 -4.02
CA GLU A 3 15.58 4.98 -5.41
C GLU A 3 14.49 4.13 -6.07
N GLY A 4 14.28 2.91 -5.56
CA GLY A 4 13.22 2.02 -6.00
C GLY A 4 11.98 2.08 -5.11
N SER A 5 10.86 1.60 -5.64
CA SER A 5 9.64 1.34 -4.88
C SER A 5 9.54 -0.15 -4.49
N PRO A 6 8.67 -0.51 -3.53
CA PRO A 6 8.22 -1.88 -3.35
C PRO A 6 7.67 -2.46 -4.65
N GLN A 7 8.04 -3.72 -4.95
CA GLN A 7 7.59 -4.44 -6.14
C GLN A 7 6.35 -5.29 -5.86
N SER A 8 5.74 -5.82 -6.92
CA SER A 8 4.66 -6.81 -6.82
C SER A 8 3.55 -6.39 -5.85
N VAL A 9 3.05 -5.16 -5.99
CA VAL A 9 1.94 -4.68 -5.17
C VAL A 9 0.65 -5.30 -5.68
N TYR A 10 -0.04 -6.07 -4.83
CA TYR A 10 -1.33 -6.67 -5.12
C TYR A 10 -2.19 -6.74 -3.86
N GLY A 11 -3.43 -7.19 -3.98
CA GLY A 11 -4.31 -7.37 -2.84
C GLY A 11 -5.52 -8.24 -3.16
N TYR A 12 -6.35 -8.45 -2.13
CA TYR A 12 -7.58 -9.23 -2.21
C TYR A 12 -8.55 -8.80 -1.09
N ASN A 13 -9.85 -9.02 -1.31
CA ASN A 13 -10.86 -8.79 -0.27
C ASN A 13 -10.74 -9.86 0.81
N ILE A 14 -10.83 -9.43 2.06
CA ILE A 14 -10.88 -10.30 3.24
C ILE A 14 -12.23 -10.21 3.96
N SER A 15 -13.02 -9.20 3.63
CA SER A 15 -14.43 -9.06 3.99
C SER A 15 -15.09 -8.10 3.01
N SER A 16 -16.39 -7.88 3.16
CA SER A 16 -17.11 -6.90 2.34
C SER A 16 -16.66 -5.46 2.54
N THR A 17 -15.95 -5.15 3.61
CA THR A 17 -15.50 -3.79 3.95
C THR A 17 -13.99 -3.71 4.18
N SER A 18 -13.22 -4.72 3.75
CA SER A 18 -11.79 -4.77 4.01
C SER A 18 -10.99 -5.41 2.88
N LEU A 19 -9.83 -4.82 2.59
CA LEU A 19 -8.85 -5.29 1.61
C LEU A 19 -7.53 -5.56 2.32
N LYS A 20 -6.89 -6.69 1.99
CA LYS A 20 -5.50 -6.96 2.36
C LYS A 20 -4.62 -6.68 1.16
N ILE A 21 -3.60 -5.86 1.37
CA ILE A 21 -2.58 -5.51 0.37
C ILE A 21 -1.28 -6.22 0.75
N GLU A 22 -0.56 -6.70 -0.24
CA GLU A 22 0.73 -7.36 -0.11
C GLU A 22 1.72 -6.75 -1.12
N TRP A 23 3.00 -6.70 -0.75
CA TRP A 23 4.07 -6.15 -1.59
C TRP A 23 5.40 -6.87 -1.34
N GLY A 24 6.27 -6.84 -2.34
CA GLY A 24 7.61 -7.40 -2.29
C GLY A 24 8.68 -6.47 -1.75
N GLU A 25 9.94 -6.82 -2.02
CA GLU A 25 11.10 -5.99 -1.65
C GLU A 25 11.21 -4.71 -2.49
N THR A 26 11.97 -3.75 -1.98
CA THR A 26 12.44 -2.59 -2.75
C THR A 26 13.76 -2.96 -3.42
N LEU A 27 13.83 -2.97 -4.76
CA LEU A 27 15.02 -3.43 -5.51
C LEU A 27 16.25 -2.50 -5.40
N SER A 28 16.02 -1.21 -5.16
CA SER A 28 17.09 -0.20 -5.01
C SER A 28 16.92 0.56 -3.69
N PRO A 29 17.16 -0.11 -2.53
CA PRO A 29 16.84 0.46 -1.23
C PRO A 29 17.87 1.49 -0.76
N ASN A 30 19.08 1.51 -1.34
CA ASN A 30 20.18 2.45 -1.02
C ASN A 30 20.38 2.66 0.48
N GLY A 31 20.39 1.54 1.23
CA GLY A 31 20.39 1.50 2.69
C GLY A 31 19.41 0.46 3.22
N ILE A 32 19.28 0.39 4.56
CA ILE A 32 18.33 -0.49 5.23
C ILE A 32 16.95 0.17 5.26
N ILE A 33 15.92 -0.54 4.80
CA ILE A 33 14.54 -0.07 4.90
C ILE A 33 14.13 0.00 6.37
N THR A 34 13.50 1.08 6.78
CA THR A 34 13.03 1.29 8.16
C THR A 34 11.51 1.21 8.26
N ASN A 35 10.79 1.73 7.27
CA ASN A 35 9.33 1.85 7.29
C ASN A 35 8.74 1.64 5.89
N TYR A 36 7.42 1.44 5.84
CA TYR A 36 6.62 1.57 4.63
C TYR A 36 5.51 2.60 4.83
N ALA A 37 4.98 3.13 3.73
CA ALA A 37 3.70 3.81 3.74
C ALA A 37 2.79 3.23 2.67
N VAL A 38 1.51 3.09 2.99
CA VAL A 38 0.46 2.67 2.06
C VAL A 38 -0.48 3.85 1.90
N LYS A 39 -0.64 4.32 0.66
CA LYS A 39 -1.64 5.34 0.31
C LYS A 39 -2.77 4.68 -0.46
N TYR A 40 -4.01 5.05 -0.14
CA TYR A 40 -5.18 4.51 -0.80
C TYR A 40 -6.34 5.50 -0.94
N TRP A 41 -7.15 5.33 -1.98
CA TRP A 41 -8.31 6.18 -2.28
C TRP A 41 -9.38 5.45 -3.06
N GLU A 42 -10.62 5.97 -3.03
CA GLU A 42 -11.71 5.51 -3.89
C GLU A 42 -11.41 5.88 -5.35
N THR A 43 -11.33 4.89 -6.24
CA THR A 43 -10.92 5.08 -7.63
C THR A 43 -11.86 6.00 -8.41
N SER A 44 -13.16 5.97 -8.11
CA SER A 44 -14.20 6.70 -8.86
C SER A 44 -14.42 8.15 -8.43
N GLY A 45 -13.67 8.70 -7.48
CA GLY A 45 -13.92 10.08 -7.04
C GLY A 45 -13.17 10.60 -5.83
N GLY A 46 -12.20 9.86 -5.28
CA GLY A 46 -11.16 10.42 -4.39
C GLY A 46 -11.61 11.02 -3.06
N VAL A 47 -12.85 10.80 -2.62
CA VAL A 47 -13.36 11.37 -1.35
C VAL A 47 -12.55 10.85 -0.16
N LEU A 48 -12.13 9.59 -0.21
CA LEU A 48 -11.17 9.02 0.73
C LEU A 48 -9.76 9.15 0.13
N ASN A 49 -8.84 9.78 0.85
CA ASN A 49 -7.42 9.80 0.50
C ASN A 49 -6.63 9.65 1.80
N SER A 50 -6.23 8.42 2.09
CA SER A 50 -5.62 8.03 3.36
C SER A 50 -4.19 7.58 3.14
N VAL A 51 -3.32 7.87 4.11
CA VAL A 51 -1.93 7.40 4.14
C VAL A 51 -1.67 6.77 5.50
N GLU A 52 -1.30 5.50 5.49
CA GLU A 52 -0.88 4.76 6.69
C GLU A 52 0.63 4.61 6.69
N ILE A 53 1.29 4.95 7.80
CA ILE A 53 2.73 4.75 8.00
C ILE A 53 2.95 3.51 8.87
N LEU A 54 3.67 2.54 8.32
CA LEU A 54 3.97 1.26 8.95
C LEU A 54 5.39 1.29 9.47
N THR A 55 5.56 1.44 10.78
CA THR A 55 6.88 1.54 11.43
C THR A 55 7.51 0.18 11.69
N ASN A 56 7.50 -0.68 10.67
CA ASN A 56 8.11 -2.00 10.71
C ASN A 56 8.69 -2.34 9.33
N SER A 57 10.02 -2.45 9.26
CA SER A 57 10.77 -2.69 8.03
C SER A 57 10.57 -4.08 7.42
N THR A 58 10.07 -5.05 8.19
CA THR A 58 9.80 -6.41 7.71
C THR A 58 8.36 -6.59 7.26
N MET A 59 7.51 -5.58 7.41
CA MET A 59 6.11 -5.65 7.01
C MET A 59 5.99 -5.69 5.48
N LYS A 60 5.33 -6.74 4.98
CA LYS A 60 5.04 -6.98 3.55
C LYS A 60 3.56 -7.03 3.23
N THR A 61 2.73 -6.72 4.21
CA THR A 61 1.29 -6.73 4.08
C THR A 61 0.63 -5.73 5.02
N TRP A 62 -0.54 -5.24 4.62
CA TRP A 62 -1.39 -4.39 5.45
C TRP A 62 -2.86 -4.66 5.18
N THR A 63 -3.66 -4.70 6.25
CA THR A 63 -5.11 -4.82 6.17
C THR A 63 -5.76 -3.47 6.33
N ILE A 64 -6.53 -3.07 5.33
CA ILE A 64 -7.28 -1.82 5.31
C ILE A 64 -8.75 -2.17 5.56
N SER A 65 -9.33 -1.59 6.60
CA SER A 65 -10.68 -1.88 7.05
C SER A 65 -11.60 -0.66 6.92
N ARG A 66 -12.91 -0.86 7.16
CA ARG A 66 -13.94 0.18 7.11
C ARG A 66 -14.06 0.86 5.74
N LEU A 67 -13.79 0.10 4.69
CA LEU A 67 -14.03 0.49 3.31
C LEU A 67 -15.51 0.35 2.96
N LYS A 68 -15.98 1.12 1.97
CA LYS A 68 -17.31 0.94 1.40
C LYS A 68 -17.39 -0.42 0.70
N ILE A 69 -18.53 -1.10 0.81
CA ILE A 69 -18.80 -2.35 0.11
C ILE A 69 -18.89 -2.11 -1.41
N PHE A 70 -18.59 -3.13 -2.22
CA PHE A 70 -18.67 -3.07 -3.70
C PHE A 70 -17.99 -1.85 -4.34
N THR A 71 -16.88 -1.40 -3.74
CA THR A 71 -16.21 -0.15 -4.13
C THR A 71 -14.77 -0.45 -4.54
N LYS A 72 -14.34 0.19 -5.64
CA LYS A 72 -12.96 0.12 -6.13
C LYS A 72 -12.07 1.10 -5.37
N TYR A 73 -10.94 0.58 -4.91
CA TYR A 73 -9.89 1.35 -4.27
C TYR A 73 -8.58 1.18 -5.02
N THR A 74 -7.83 2.26 -5.13
CA THR A 74 -6.48 2.27 -5.71
C THR A 74 -5.47 2.44 -4.58
N PHE A 75 -4.33 1.75 -4.70
CA PHE A 75 -3.29 1.64 -3.70
C PHE A 75 -1.92 1.88 -4.31
N VAL A 76 -1.06 2.56 -3.56
CA VAL A 76 0.40 2.61 -3.81
C VAL A 76 1.16 2.43 -2.51
N VAL A 77 2.34 1.82 -2.60
CA VAL A 77 3.22 1.57 -1.45
C VAL A 77 4.58 2.22 -1.72
N ARG A 78 5.20 2.80 -0.69
CA ARG A 78 6.59 3.26 -0.75
C ARG A 78 7.36 2.82 0.49
N SER A 79 8.68 2.79 0.38
CA SER A 79 9.58 2.47 1.47
C SER A 79 10.38 3.69 1.92
N PHE A 80 10.93 3.60 3.13
CA PHE A 80 11.76 4.63 3.76
C PHE A 80 13.08 4.00 4.18
N ASN A 81 14.16 4.76 4.14
CA ASN A 81 15.40 4.43 4.85
C ASN A 81 15.88 5.65 5.66
N ILE A 82 17.00 5.51 6.36
CA ILE A 82 17.54 6.62 7.19
C ILE A 82 17.93 7.86 6.37
N PHE A 83 18.12 7.72 5.06
CA PHE A 83 18.45 8.79 4.12
C PHE A 83 17.21 9.40 3.45
N GLY A 84 15.98 8.98 3.81
CA GLY A 84 14.73 9.61 3.37
C GLY A 84 13.72 8.65 2.74
N VAL A 85 12.83 9.21 1.92
CA VAL A 85 11.62 8.57 1.39
C VAL A 85 11.82 8.13 -0.06
N GLY A 86 11.42 6.90 -0.40
CA GLY A 86 11.44 6.39 -1.77
C GLY A 86 10.21 6.77 -2.59
N PRO A 87 10.22 6.49 -3.91
CA PRO A 87 9.06 6.71 -4.78
C PRO A 87 7.90 5.78 -4.44
N TRP A 88 6.70 6.19 -4.84
CA TRP A 88 5.51 5.33 -4.83
C TRP A 88 5.64 4.22 -5.88
N SER A 89 5.10 3.04 -5.56
CA SER A 89 4.96 1.93 -6.50
C SER A 89 4.03 2.27 -7.66
N ALA A 90 3.98 1.36 -8.64
CA ALA A 90 2.85 1.29 -9.55
C ALA A 90 1.54 1.13 -8.76
N GLU A 91 0.46 1.66 -9.33
CA GLU A 91 -0.87 1.55 -8.76
C GLU A 91 -1.38 0.12 -8.85
N TYR A 92 -1.97 -0.34 -7.74
CA TYR A 92 -2.82 -1.52 -7.73
C TYR A 92 -4.26 -1.09 -7.49
N THR A 93 -5.22 -1.65 -8.22
CA THR A 93 -6.65 -1.39 -8.00
C THR A 93 -7.35 -2.69 -7.59
N GLY A 94 -7.97 -2.69 -6.41
CA GLY A 94 -8.74 -3.80 -5.85
C GLY A 94 -10.18 -3.37 -5.57
N SER A 95 -11.09 -4.33 -5.44
CA SER A 95 -12.51 -4.06 -5.11
C SER A 95 -12.89 -4.78 -3.83
N THR A 96 -13.60 -4.09 -2.94
CA THR A 96 -14.40 -4.79 -1.93
C THR A 96 -15.57 -5.51 -2.62
N GLY A 97 -15.99 -6.67 -2.10
CA GLY A 97 -17.01 -7.51 -2.71
C GLY A 97 -17.74 -8.36 -1.67
N GLU A 98 -18.42 -9.43 -2.07
CA GLU A 98 -18.86 -10.43 -1.10
C GLU A 98 -17.64 -11.19 -0.57
N GLY A 99 -17.57 -11.35 0.76
CA GLY A 99 -16.45 -11.99 1.45
C GLY A 99 -16.54 -13.51 1.40
#